data_AF-A0A1J5QST2-F1
#
_entry.id   AF-A0A1J5QST2-F1
#
_cell.length_a   1.000
_cell.length_b   1.000
_cell.length_c   1.000
_cell.angle_alpha   90.00
_cell.angle_beta   90.00
_cell.angle_gamma   90.00
#
_symmetry.space_group_name_H-M   'P 1'
#
loop_
_entity.id
_entity.type
_entity.pdbx_description
1 polymer ?
#
loop_
_entity_poly.entity_id
_entity_poly.type
_entity_poly.pdbx_seq_one_letter_code
_entity_poly.pdbx_strand_id
1 'polypeptide(L)' 'MIGRTQGLSTISLAELRFGIATLPSGQRRETLHTSLEQRILPLFVGRILPFDAAASEAYAVLRARARAEGKAIAPADGYM' A
#
# COMPACT_ATOMS: atom_id res chain seq x y z
N MET A 1 -4.69 -22.67 14.02
CA MET A 1 -4.75 -21.19 14.09
C MET A 1 -4.47 -20.66 12.69
N ILE A 2 -5.44 -20.06 12.01
CA ILE A 2 -5.24 -19.48 10.67
C ILE A 2 -4.62 -18.08 10.88
N GLY A 3 -3.29 -18.01 10.94
CA GLY A 3 -2.58 -16.74 10.95
C GLY A 3 -2.72 -16.09 9.57
N ARG A 4 -3.50 -15.02 9.46
CA ARG A 4 -3.63 -14.25 8.20
C ARG A 4 -2.25 -13.76 7.78
N THR A 5 -1.74 -14.25 6.65
CA THR A 5 -0.59 -13.66 5.97
C THR A 5 -1.04 -12.35 5.33
N GLN A 6 -0.89 -11.23 6.04
CA GLN A 6 -1.04 -9.90 5.41
C GLN A 6 0.17 -9.66 4.50
N GLY A 7 -0.05 -9.67 3.19
CA GLY A 7 0.91 -9.23 2.18
C GLY A 7 0.80 -7.73 1.95
N LEU A 8 1.90 -7.08 1.56
CA LEU A 8 1.88 -5.67 1.17
C LEU A 8 1.67 -5.60 -0.34
N SER A 9 0.61 -4.94 -0.80
CA SER A 9 0.42 -4.71 -2.24
C SER A 9 1.42 -3.66 -2.75
N THR A 10 1.86 -3.76 -4.00
CA THR A 10 2.71 -2.70 -4.59
C THR A 10 2.01 -1.35 -4.67
N ILE A 11 0.66 -1.31 -4.67
CA ILE A 11 -0.10 -0.05 -4.59
C ILE A 11 0.09 0.60 -3.22
N SER A 12 -0.12 -0.14 -2.13
CA SER A 12 0.06 0.38 -0.77
C SER A 12 1.51 0.85 -0.55
N LEU A 13 2.48 0.11 -1.11
CA LEU A 13 3.88 0.54 -1.08
C LEU A 13 4.12 1.83 -1.87
N ALA A 14 3.52 1.98 -3.05
CA ALA A 14 3.62 3.19 -3.85
C ALA A 14 3.03 4.41 -3.12
N GLU A 15 1.90 4.25 -2.43
CA GLU A 15 1.29 5.31 -1.63
C GLU A 15 2.15 5.73 -0.44
N LEU A 16 2.76 4.78 0.28
CA LEU A 16 3.71 5.07 1.36
C LEU A 16 4.91 5.88 0.85
N ARG A 17 5.50 5.45 -0.27
CA ARG A 17 6.62 6.16 -0.90
C ARG A 17 6.22 7.55 -1.36
N PHE A 18 5.03 7.70 -1.95
CA PHE A 18 4.47 8.99 -2.35
C PHE A 18 4.31 9.93 -1.15
N GLY A 19 3.69 9.47 -0.07
CA GLY A 19 3.50 10.26 1.15
C GLY A 19 4.81 10.71 1.80
N ILE A 20 5.87 9.90 1.72
CA ILE A 20 7.21 10.33 2.18
C ILE A 20 7.80 11.37 1.22
N ALA A 21 7.69 11.17 -0.09
CA ALA A 21 8.26 12.06 -1.11
C ALA A 21 7.62 13.46 -1.12
N THR A 22 6.35 13.60 -0.72
CA THR A 22 5.65 14.89 -0.63
C THR A 22 6.07 15.73 0.58
N LEU A 23 6.79 15.17 1.55
CA LEU A 23 7.32 15.94 2.67
C LEU A 23 8.39 16.95 2.21
N PRO A 24 8.47 18.14 2.84
CA PRO A 24 9.58 19.05 2.63
C PRO A 24 10.92 18.34 2.85
N SER A 25 11.95 18.73 2.08
CA SER A 25 13.30 18.22 2.28
C SER A 25 13.77 18.50 3.70
N GLY A 26 14.22 17.46 4.41
CA GLY A 26 14.73 17.59 5.76
C GLY A 26 14.75 16.25 6.50
N GLN A 27 15.16 16.32 7.78
CA GLN A 27 15.40 15.14 8.62
C GLN A 27 14.21 14.18 8.67
N ARG A 28 12.98 14.70 8.76
CA ARG A 28 11.77 13.89 8.85
C ARG A 28 11.57 13.01 7.62
N ARG A 29 11.78 13.56 6.42
CA ARG A 29 11.66 12.82 5.15
C ARG A 29 12.71 11.70 5.10
N GLU A 30 13.95 12.04 5.43
CA GLU A 30 15.07 11.11 5.38
C GLU A 30 14.90 9.93 6.36
N THR A 31 14.49 10.23 7.60
CA THR A 31 14.26 9.21 8.63
C THR A 31 13.12 8.26 8.23
N LEU A 32 12.03 8.79 7.68
CA LEU A 32 10.90 7.95 7.25
C LEU A 32 11.24 7.11 6.03
N HIS A 33 11.93 7.69 5.05
CA HIS A 33 12.43 6.96 3.88
C HIS A 33 13.34 5.80 4.30
N THR A 34 14.35 6.10 5.11
CA THR A 34 15.30 5.10 5.62
C THR A 34 14.59 4.00 6.40
N SER A 35 13.65 4.35 7.30
CA SER A 35 12.92 3.35 8.06
C SER A 35 12.02 2.49 7.17
N LEU A 36 11.38 3.05 6.15
CA LEU A 36 10.57 2.27 5.20
C LEU A 36 11.44 1.27 4.44
N GLU A 37 12.50 1.75 3.78
CA GLU A 37 13.32 0.93 2.89
C GLU A 37 14.19 -0.08 3.63
N GLN A 38 14.73 0.28 4.80
CA GLN A 38 15.72 -0.56 5.50
C GLN A 38 15.14 -1.37 6.66
N ARG A 39 13.96 -1.01 7.20
CA ARG A 39 13.38 -1.71 8.36
C ARG A 39 12.05 -2.37 8.06
N ILE A 40 11.18 -1.71 7.29
CA ILE A 40 9.83 -2.23 7.02
C ILE A 40 9.84 -3.16 5.81
N LEU A 41 10.35 -2.70 4.66
CA LEU A 41 10.33 -3.51 3.43
C LEU A 41 11.03 -4.87 3.55
N PRO A 42 12.16 -5.00 4.26
CA PRO A 42 12.80 -6.29 4.47
C PRO A 42 11.89 -7.32 5.17
N LEU A 43 10.94 -6.88 6.00
CA LEU A 43 9.96 -7.76 6.64
C LEU A 43 8.98 -8.37 5.64
N PHE A 44 8.78 -7.74 4.48
CA PHE A 44 7.85 -8.18 3.45
C PHE A 44 8.53 -8.83 2.25
N VAL A 45 9.84 -9.13 2.31
CA VAL A 45 10.55 -9.83 1.24
C VAL A 45 9.83 -11.14 0.90
N GLY A 46 9.59 -11.39 -0.39
CA GLY A 46 8.81 -12.53 -0.90
C GLY A 46 7.29 -12.45 -0.64
N ARG A 47 6.80 -11.37 -0.02
CA ARG A 47 5.38 -11.12 0.30
C ARG A 47 4.86 -9.77 -0.22
N ILE A 48 5.69 -9.06 -0.99
CA ILE A 48 5.26 -7.92 -1.79
C ILE A 48 4.63 -8.49 -3.06
N LEU A 49 3.31 -8.40 -3.15
CA LEU A 49 2.56 -8.94 -4.29
C LEU A 49 2.58 -7.90 -5.42
N PRO A 50 3.10 -8.24 -6.62
CA PRO A 50 3.05 -7.34 -7.76
C PRO A 50 1.60 -7.03 -8.12
N PHE A 51 1.31 -5.77 -8.40
CA PHE A 51 0.04 -5.41 -9.01
C PHE A 51 0.11 -5.69 -10.52
N ASP A 52 -0.21 -6.93 -10.86
CA ASP A 52 -0.26 -7.42 -12.24
C ASP A 52 -1.68 -7.32 -12.84
N ALA A 53 -1.85 -7.84 -14.06
CA ALA A 53 -3.15 -7.79 -14.76
C ALA A 53 -4.26 -8.48 -13.96
N ALA A 54 -3.98 -9.61 -13.31
CA ALA A 54 -4.97 -10.35 -12.52
C ALA A 54 -5.34 -9.58 -11.25
N ALA A 55 -4.37 -8.97 -10.57
CA ALA A 55 -4.62 -8.07 -9.44
C ALA A 55 -5.46 -6.85 -9.85
N SER A 56 -5.23 -6.32 -11.06
CA SER A 56 -5.98 -5.18 -11.59
C SER A 56 -7.45 -5.49 -11.84
N GLU A 57 -7.76 -6.68 -12.34
CA GLU A 57 -9.11 -7.15 -12.57
C GLU A 57 -9.87 -7.35 -11.25
N ALA A 58 -9.25 -8.02 -10.29
CA ALA A 58 -9.80 -8.21 -8.95
C ALA A 58 -10.05 -6.87 -8.24
N TYR A 59 -9.10 -5.94 -8.36
CA TYR A 59 -9.22 -4.58 -7.81
C TYR A 59 -10.40 -3.81 -8.42
N ALA A 60 -10.58 -3.87 -9.75
CA ALA A 60 -11.69 -3.21 -10.43
C ALA A 60 -13.05 -3.72 -9.95
N VAL A 61 -13.20 -5.04 -9.81
CA VAL A 61 -14.42 -5.68 -9.29
C VAL A 61 -14.70 -5.25 -7.84
N LEU A 62 -13.68 -5.26 -6.97
CA LEU A 62 -13.81 -4.87 -5.56
C LEU A 62 -14.17 -3.38 -5.43
N ARG A 63 -13.51 -2.49 -6.18
CA ARG A 63 -13.79 -1.05 -6.19
C ARG A 63 -15.20 -0.74 -6.71
N ALA A 64 -15.65 -1.43 -7.76
CA ALA A 64 -17.00 -1.27 -8.28
C ALA A 64 -18.07 -1.66 -7.25
N ARG A 65 -17.86 -2.77 -6.53
CA ARG A 65 -18.75 -3.21 -5.44
C ARG A 65 -18.76 -2.23 -4.28
N ALA A 66 -17.59 -1.81 -3.80
CA ALA A 66 -17.49 -0.82 -2.72
C ALA A 66 -18.19 0.51 -3.07
N ARG A 67 -18.09 0.93 -4.35
CA ARG A 67 -18.80 2.11 -4.84
C ARG A 67 -20.31 1.93 -4.85
N ALA A 68 -20.81 0.80 -5.33
CA ALA A 68 -22.24 0.49 -5.34
C ALA A 68 -22.84 0.43 -3.93
N GLU A 69 -22.06 0.01 -2.94
CA GLU A 69 -22.46 -0.04 -1.53
C GLU A 69 -22.34 1.29 -0.77
N GLY A 70 -21.99 2.39 -1.45
CA GLY A 70 -21.77 3.69 -0.81
C GLY A 70 -20.51 3.76 0.06
N LYS A 71 -19.67 2.73 0.03
CA LYS A 71 -18.38 2.62 0.72
C LYS A 71 -17.23 2.98 -0.21
N ALA A 72 -17.48 3.84 -1.21
CA ALA A 72 -16.45 4.25 -2.15
C ALA A 72 -15.35 4.98 -1.38
N ILE A 73 -14.25 4.27 -1.09
CA ILE A 73 -13.04 4.87 -0.57
C ILE A 73 -12.60 5.91 -1.60
N ALA A 74 -12.71 7.18 -1.24
CA ALA A 74 -12.09 8.27 -1.98
C ALA A 74 -10.60 7.91 -2.17
N PRO A 75 -9.98 8.20 -3.32
CA PRO A 75 -8.55 7.97 -3.47
C PRO A 75 -7.83 8.77 -2.38
N ALA A 76 -7.16 8.06 -1.48
CA ALA A 76 -6.71 8.48 -0.15
C ALA A 76 -7.77 8.41 0.95
N ASP A 77 -8.08 7.21 1.43
CA ASP A 77 -8.12 6.90 2.88
C ASP A 77 -8.36 5.40 3.12
N GLY A 78 -7.35 4.72 3.69
CA GLY A 78 -7.58 3.46 4.41
C GLY A 78 -6.89 2.21 3.83
N TYR A 79 -5.57 2.14 3.94
CA TYR A 79 -4.87 0.85 4.07
C TYR A 79 -4.54 0.63 5.56
N MET A 80 -5.47 -0.01 6.29
CA MET A 80 -5.20 -0.87 7.45
C MET A 80 -5.59 -2.29 7.09
#